data_AF-A0A7C1WAU1-F1
#
_entry.id   AF-A0A7C1WAU1-F1
#
_cell.length_a   1.000
_cell.length_b   1.000
_cell.length_c   1.000
_cell.angle_alpha   90.00
_cell.angle_beta   90.00
_cell.angle_gamma   90.00
#
_symmetry.space_group_name_H-M   'P 1'
#
loop_
_entity.id
_entity.type
_entity.pdbx_description
1 polymer ?
#
loop_
_entity_poly.entity_id
_entity_poly.type
_entity_poly.pdbx_seq_one_letter_code
_entity_poly.pdbx_strand_id
1 'polypeptide(L)'
;MKIKNLEELQKHLDKIMHEQNDQGLPDFEGYSPVEMQYILYNTFEANSPIQLMNLKESDYKRIPILNQVKYLLKLIENQEELKLTNKGFLPTKIVSELYNQGFIKDELIESGISKLYKETNCQAINLTRILIEISGLVKKRYNKLSLTKTGKSIINDDLKLLLL
;
A
#
# COMPACT_ATOMS: atom_id res chain seq x y z
N MET A 1 -20.51 25.85 38.50
CA MET A 1 -21.17 26.17 37.21
C MET A 1 -22.66 25.85 37.35
N LYS A 2 -23.58 26.76 37.02
CA LYS A 2 -25.03 26.45 37.04
C LYS A 2 -25.44 25.97 35.65
N ILE A 3 -25.62 24.67 35.49
CA ILE A 3 -26.05 24.02 34.24
C ILE A 3 -27.57 24.19 34.13
N LYS A 4 -28.06 24.79 33.05
CA LYS A 4 -29.47 25.20 32.90
C LYS A 4 -30.33 24.18 32.16
N ASN A 5 -29.73 23.31 31.35
CA ASN A 5 -30.43 22.26 30.60
C ASN A 5 -29.48 21.11 30.19
N LEU A 6 -30.04 20.06 29.59
CA LEU A 6 -29.30 18.86 29.16
C LEU A 6 -28.28 19.17 28.06
N GLU A 7 -28.57 20.12 27.17
CA GLU A 7 -27.63 20.53 26.11
C GLU A 7 -26.37 21.20 26.68
N GLU A 8 -26.54 22.04 27.71
CA GLU A 8 -25.42 22.69 28.41
C GLU A 8 -24.61 21.67 29.20
N LEU A 9 -25.25 20.66 29.78
CA LEU A 9 -24.56 19.53 30.41
C LEU A 9 -23.71 18.76 29.39
N GLN A 10 -24.30 18.39 28.26
CA GLN A 10 -23.62 17.64 27.20
C GLN A 10 -22.39 18.40 26.71
N LYS A 11 -22.53 19.69 26.39
CA LYS A 11 -21.40 20.53 25.98
C LYS A 11 -20.26 20.56 27.00
N HIS A 12 -20.61 20.54 28.29
CA HIS A 12 -19.60 20.54 29.34
C HIS A 12 -18.87 19.19 29.44
N LEU A 13 -19.61 18.09 29.32
CA LEU A 13 -19.03 16.74 29.30
C LEU A 13 -18.15 16.54 28.07
N ASP A 14 -18.61 16.94 26.89
CA ASP A 14 -17.83 16.88 25.65
C ASP A 14 -16.52 17.63 25.80
N LYS A 15 -16.56 18.83 26.39
CA LYS A 15 -15.34 19.62 26.64
C LYS A 15 -14.35 18.87 27.53
N ILE A 16 -14.80 18.29 28.63
CA ILE A 16 -13.92 17.52 29.54
C ILE A 16 -13.34 16.30 28.82
N MET A 17 -14.16 15.59 28.04
CA MET A 17 -13.71 14.44 27.26
C MET A 17 -12.66 14.83 26.22
N HIS A 18 -12.86 15.94 25.50
CA HIS A 18 -11.87 16.46 24.55
C HIS A 18 -10.56 16.85 25.25
N GLU A 19 -10.63 17.60 26.36
CA GLU A 19 -9.44 17.99 27.11
C GLU A 19 -8.63 16.77 27.60
N GLN A 20 -9.29 15.71 28.06
CA GLN A 20 -8.61 14.48 28.47
C GLN A 20 -8.03 13.71 27.29
N ASN A 21 -8.77 13.61 26.19
CA ASN A 21 -8.38 12.83 25.01
C ASN A 21 -7.27 13.51 24.18
N ASP A 22 -7.14 14.82 24.29
CA ASP A 22 -6.10 15.63 23.62
C ASP A 22 -4.88 15.89 24.53
N GLN A 23 -4.94 15.47 25.80
CA GLN A 23 -3.82 15.61 26.73
C GLN A 23 -2.80 14.47 26.56
N GLY A 24 -1.53 14.86 26.39
CA GLY A 24 -0.41 13.93 26.35
C GLY A 24 -0.24 13.14 27.66
N LEU A 25 -0.02 11.84 27.54
CA LEU A 25 0.15 10.93 28.69
C LEU A 25 1.59 10.41 28.77
N PRO A 26 2.23 10.39 29.95
CA PRO A 26 3.57 9.82 30.12
C PRO A 26 3.67 8.36 29.67
N ASP A 27 2.63 7.56 29.92
CA ASP A 27 2.58 6.15 29.51
C ASP A 27 2.50 5.98 27.98
N PHE A 28 2.16 7.04 27.25
CA PHE A 28 2.19 7.12 25.79
C PHE A 28 3.37 7.95 25.29
N GLU A 29 4.44 8.08 26.07
CA GLU A 29 5.62 8.87 25.72
C GLU A 29 5.28 10.34 25.38
N GLY A 30 4.19 10.85 25.96
CA GLY A 30 3.68 12.20 25.73
C GLY A 30 2.61 12.32 24.65
N TYR A 31 2.26 11.27 23.90
CA TYR A 31 1.13 11.30 22.97
C TYR A 31 -0.21 11.28 23.71
N SER A 32 -1.22 11.91 23.12
CA SER A 32 -2.59 11.86 23.63
C SER A 32 -3.30 10.55 23.25
N PRO A 33 -4.39 10.17 23.94
CA PRO A 33 -5.25 9.08 23.51
C PRO A 33 -5.71 9.17 22.04
N VAL A 34 -6.00 10.38 21.54
CA VAL A 34 -6.38 10.61 20.13
C VAL A 34 -5.21 10.35 19.20
N GLU A 35 -4.02 10.86 19.53
CA GLU A 35 -2.80 10.62 18.75
C GLU A 35 -2.44 9.14 18.70
N MET A 36 -2.54 8.43 19.83
CA MET A 36 -2.31 6.99 19.89
C MET A 36 -3.33 6.20 19.08
N GLN A 37 -4.60 6.62 19.04
CA GLN A 37 -5.59 6.02 18.16
C GLN A 37 -5.17 6.14 16.70
N TYR A 38 -4.70 7.31 16.26
CA TYR A 38 -4.17 7.45 14.90
C TYR A 38 -2.91 6.61 14.68
N ILE A 39 -1.96 6.58 15.62
CA ILE A 39 -0.74 5.77 15.51
C ILE A 39 -1.09 4.28 15.35
N LEU A 40 -2.08 3.76 16.07
CA LEU A 40 -2.42 2.33 16.05
C LEU A 40 -3.25 1.91 14.84
N TYR A 41 -4.16 2.76 14.38
CA TYR A 41 -5.17 2.36 13.40
C TYR A 41 -5.05 3.09 12.05
N ASN A 42 -4.38 4.23 12.02
CA ASN A 42 -4.27 5.12 10.86
C ASN A 42 -2.85 5.70 10.76
N THR A 43 -1.83 4.85 11.02
CA THR A 43 -0.48 5.26 11.40
C THR A 43 0.19 6.27 10.47
N PHE A 44 -0.13 6.25 9.18
CA PHE A 44 0.47 7.12 8.16
C PHE A 44 -0.56 8.01 7.45
N GLU A 45 -1.77 8.15 8.01
CA GLU A 45 -2.77 9.09 7.49
C GLU A 45 -2.48 10.51 7.95
N ALA A 46 -3.06 11.51 7.28
CA ALA A 46 -2.77 12.93 7.50
C ALA A 46 -2.95 13.43 8.95
N ASN A 47 -3.80 12.78 9.75
CA ASN A 47 -4.04 13.15 11.15
C ASN A 47 -3.13 12.43 12.15
N SER A 48 -2.37 11.42 11.69
CA SER A 48 -1.39 10.75 12.54
C SER A 48 -0.21 11.68 12.82
N PRO A 49 0.28 11.75 14.07
CA PRO A 49 1.50 12.48 14.40
C PRO A 49 2.75 11.84 13.77
N ILE A 50 2.64 10.61 13.25
CA ILE A 50 3.71 9.91 12.55
C ILE A 50 3.40 9.85 11.06
N GLN A 51 4.42 10.09 10.23
CA GLN A 51 4.32 10.06 8.78
C GLN A 51 5.50 9.28 8.19
N LEU A 52 5.28 8.69 7.02
CA LEU A 52 6.38 8.15 6.21
C LEU A 52 7.16 9.31 5.57
N MET A 53 8.45 9.35 5.85
CA MET A 53 9.36 10.34 5.27
C MET A 53 9.74 9.95 3.84
N ASN A 54 10.03 10.97 3.01
CA ASN A 54 10.73 10.73 1.75
C ASN A 54 12.07 10.05 2.03
N LEU A 55 12.31 8.94 1.35
CA LEU A 55 13.57 8.21 1.45
C LEU A 55 14.53 8.65 0.33
N LYS A 56 15.81 8.30 0.49
CA LYS A 56 16.75 8.40 -0.62
C LYS A 56 16.40 7.32 -1.66
N GLU A 57 16.71 7.58 -2.94
CA GLU A 57 16.48 6.61 -4.02
C GLU A 57 17.11 5.24 -3.72
N SER A 58 18.29 5.22 -3.08
CA SER A 58 18.97 4.00 -2.65
C SER A 58 18.16 3.17 -1.66
N ASP A 59 17.37 3.82 -0.80
CA ASP A 59 16.57 3.14 0.22
C ASP A 59 15.28 2.59 -0.37
N TYR A 60 14.63 3.29 -1.31
CA TYR A 60 13.49 2.73 -2.06
C TYR A 60 13.87 1.47 -2.83
N LYS A 61 15.08 1.41 -3.40
CA LYS A 61 15.62 0.21 -4.07
C LYS A 61 15.77 -1.00 -3.12
N ARG A 62 15.76 -0.78 -1.81
CA ARG A 62 15.83 -1.84 -0.80
C ARG A 62 14.45 -2.38 -0.40
N ILE A 63 13.36 -1.83 -0.94
CA ILE A 63 11.98 -2.28 -0.67
C ILE A 63 11.52 -3.21 -1.81
N PRO A 64 11.62 -4.54 -1.68
CA PRO A 64 11.49 -5.45 -2.82
C PRO A 64 10.12 -5.39 -3.51
N ILE A 65 9.05 -5.35 -2.71
CA ILE A 65 7.69 -5.34 -3.23
C ILE A 65 7.36 -4.05 -3.99
N LEU A 66 7.84 -2.90 -3.52
CA LEU A 66 7.71 -1.62 -4.22
C LEU A 66 8.35 -1.69 -5.61
N ASN A 67 9.57 -2.23 -5.68
CA ASN A 67 10.30 -2.35 -6.95
C ASN A 67 9.61 -3.33 -7.91
N GLN A 68 9.07 -4.44 -7.41
CA GLN A 68 8.31 -5.40 -8.22
C GLN A 68 7.00 -4.80 -8.75
N VAL A 69 6.27 -4.05 -7.92
CA VAL A 69 5.08 -3.28 -8.32
C VAL A 69 5.43 -2.25 -9.39
N LYS A 70 6.45 -1.42 -9.15
CA LYS A 70 6.90 -0.38 -10.09
C LYS A 70 7.30 -0.98 -11.43
N TYR A 71 8.00 -2.11 -11.43
CA TYR A 71 8.38 -2.81 -12.66
C TYR A 71 7.16 -3.31 -13.44
N LEU A 72 6.20 -3.97 -12.78
CA LEU A 72 4.98 -4.44 -13.45
C LEU A 72 4.16 -3.27 -14.03
N LEU A 73 4.00 -2.18 -13.28
CA LEU A 73 3.30 -0.98 -13.77
C LEU A 73 3.99 -0.40 -15.01
N LYS A 74 5.33 -0.35 -15.04
CA LYS A 74 6.09 0.12 -16.21
C LYS A 74 5.96 -0.81 -17.40
N LEU A 75 5.89 -2.13 -17.18
CA LEU A 75 5.59 -3.07 -18.27
C LEU A 75 4.21 -2.84 -18.87
N ILE A 76 3.21 -2.59 -18.04
CA ILE A 76 1.84 -2.29 -18.49
C ILE A 76 1.82 -0.94 -19.24
N GLU A 77 2.53 0.07 -18.74
CA GLU A 77 2.66 1.38 -19.39
C GLU A 77 3.28 1.26 -20.79
N ASN A 78 4.42 0.58 -20.89
CA ASN A 78 5.17 0.41 -22.14
C ASN A 78 4.41 -0.38 -23.20
N GLN A 79 3.52 -1.29 -22.79
CA GLN A 79 2.68 -2.09 -23.69
C GLN A 79 1.34 -1.41 -24.01
N GLU A 80 1.04 -0.28 -23.37
CA GLU A 80 -0.28 0.39 -23.28
C GLU A 80 -1.38 -0.48 -22.64
N GLU A 81 -1.49 -1.72 -23.07
CA GLU A 81 -2.36 -2.75 -22.51
C GLU A 81 -1.63 -4.11 -22.41
N LEU A 82 -1.51 -4.65 -21.19
CA LEU A 82 -0.96 -5.98 -20.97
C LEU A 82 -2.05 -7.04 -21.11
N LYS A 83 -1.93 -7.89 -22.13
CA LYS A 83 -2.86 -9.01 -22.34
C LYS A 83 -2.68 -10.08 -21.28
N LEU A 84 -3.78 -10.51 -20.66
CA LEU A 84 -3.83 -11.61 -19.71
C LEU A 84 -4.07 -12.94 -20.44
N THR A 85 -3.80 -14.04 -19.74
CA THR A 85 -4.24 -15.37 -20.17
C THR A 85 -5.77 -15.43 -20.22
N ASN A 86 -6.32 -16.48 -20.86
CA ASN A 86 -7.77 -16.68 -20.91
C ASN A 86 -8.42 -16.81 -19.52
N LYS A 87 -7.65 -17.23 -18.51
CA LYS A 87 -8.08 -17.32 -17.11
C LYS A 87 -7.87 -16.02 -16.31
N GLY A 88 -7.36 -14.97 -16.95
CA GLY A 88 -7.14 -13.66 -16.32
C GLY A 88 -5.83 -13.52 -15.53
N PHE A 89 -4.92 -14.48 -15.61
CA PHE A 89 -3.57 -14.41 -15.02
C PHE A 89 -2.57 -13.70 -15.92
N LEU A 90 -1.46 -13.24 -15.34
CA LEU A 90 -0.27 -12.80 -16.06
C LEU A 90 0.25 -13.93 -16.98
N PRO A 91 0.61 -13.62 -18.24
CA PRO A 91 1.25 -14.59 -19.13
C PRO A 91 2.57 -15.09 -18.57
N THR A 92 2.92 -16.36 -18.85
CA THR A 92 4.18 -16.98 -18.39
C THR A 92 5.43 -16.18 -18.71
N LYS A 93 5.45 -15.48 -19.86
CA LYS A 93 6.56 -14.58 -20.21
C LYS A 93 6.72 -13.44 -19.21
N ILE A 94 5.62 -12.79 -18.82
CA ILE A 94 5.62 -11.70 -17.84
C ILE A 94 5.98 -12.22 -16.44
N VAL A 95 5.48 -13.42 -16.08
CA VAL A 95 5.84 -14.08 -14.82
C VAL A 95 7.35 -14.35 -14.74
N SER A 96 7.92 -14.95 -15.79
CA SER A 96 9.36 -15.21 -15.86
C SER A 96 10.16 -13.92 -15.85
N GLU A 97 9.73 -12.89 -16.58
CA GLU A 97 10.39 -11.60 -16.62
C GLU A 97 10.41 -10.91 -15.24
N LEU A 98 9.28 -10.87 -14.54
CA LEU A 98 9.18 -10.32 -13.18
C LEU A 98 10.08 -11.06 -12.19
N TYR A 99 10.10 -12.39 -12.26
CA TYR A 99 10.92 -13.20 -11.35
C TYR A 99 12.42 -13.03 -11.61
N ASN A 100 12.80 -12.89 -12.88
CA ASN A 100 14.20 -12.70 -13.28
C ASN A 100 14.76 -11.34 -12.88
N GLN A 101 13.92 -10.34 -12.59
CA GLN A 101 14.39 -9.09 -11.97
C GLN A 101 15.00 -9.32 -10.58
N GLY A 102 14.66 -10.43 -9.92
CA GLY A 102 15.29 -10.81 -8.66
C GLY A 102 14.90 -9.95 -7.46
N PHE A 103 13.83 -9.16 -7.55
CA PHE A 103 13.35 -8.37 -6.41
C PHE A 103 12.98 -9.26 -5.23
N ILE A 104 12.17 -10.29 -5.47
CA ILE A 104 11.75 -11.26 -4.45
C ILE A 104 12.00 -12.66 -5.00
N LYS A 105 12.80 -13.44 -4.28
CA LYS A 105 13.16 -14.82 -4.62
C LYS A 105 12.37 -15.80 -3.77
N ASP A 106 12.06 -16.96 -4.36
CA ASP A 106 11.37 -18.07 -3.70
C ASP A 106 12.34 -19.25 -3.59
N GLU A 107 12.62 -19.70 -2.36
CA GLU A 107 13.62 -20.74 -2.11
C GLU A 107 13.30 -22.07 -2.79
N LEU A 108 12.02 -22.45 -2.89
CA LEU A 108 11.62 -23.70 -3.55
C LEU A 108 11.83 -23.62 -5.06
N ILE A 109 11.67 -22.43 -5.65
CA ILE A 109 11.94 -22.19 -7.06
C ILE A 109 13.45 -22.17 -7.31
N GLU A 110 14.22 -21.44 -6.49
CA GLU A 110 15.68 -21.32 -6.65
C GLU A 110 16.40 -22.66 -6.43
N SER A 111 15.91 -23.51 -5.52
CA SER A 111 16.41 -24.87 -5.29
C SER A 111 15.95 -25.89 -6.34
N GLY A 112 15.07 -25.50 -7.26
CA GLY A 112 14.52 -26.37 -8.31
C GLY A 112 13.47 -27.38 -7.83
N ILE A 113 13.06 -27.32 -6.56
CA ILE A 113 11.99 -28.15 -5.97
C ILE A 113 10.64 -27.82 -6.62
N SER A 114 10.38 -26.54 -6.91
CA SER A 114 9.19 -26.08 -7.59
C SER A 114 9.53 -25.36 -8.90
N LYS A 115 8.57 -25.35 -9.84
CA LYS A 115 8.75 -24.71 -11.15
C LYS A 115 7.94 -23.43 -11.24
N LEU A 116 8.58 -22.36 -11.71
CA LEU A 116 7.91 -21.12 -12.07
C LEU A 116 7.29 -21.23 -13.47
N TYR A 117 6.00 -21.61 -13.55
CA TYR A 117 5.28 -21.72 -14.83
C TYR A 117 4.07 -20.78 -14.93
N LYS A 118 3.35 -20.56 -13.82
CA LYS A 118 2.16 -19.69 -13.76
C LYS A 118 2.32 -18.67 -12.64
N GLU A 119 1.53 -17.60 -12.72
CA GLU A 119 1.49 -16.54 -11.71
C GLU A 119 1.34 -17.08 -10.28
N THR A 120 0.44 -18.06 -10.09
CA THR A 120 0.15 -18.64 -8.77
C THR A 120 1.24 -19.56 -8.23
N ASN A 121 2.29 -19.87 -9.00
CA ASN A 121 3.43 -20.63 -8.50
C ASN A 121 4.36 -19.78 -7.63
N CYS A 122 4.27 -18.45 -7.68
CA CYS A 122 5.08 -17.52 -6.89
C CYS A 122 4.15 -16.53 -6.18
N GLN A 123 4.08 -16.62 -4.85
CA GLN A 123 3.19 -15.78 -4.05
C GLN A 123 3.51 -14.29 -4.21
N ALA A 124 4.78 -13.92 -4.31
CA ALA A 124 5.21 -12.53 -4.48
C ALA A 124 4.68 -11.90 -5.79
N ILE A 125 4.72 -12.66 -6.90
CA ILE A 125 4.20 -12.21 -8.20
C ILE A 125 2.68 -12.09 -8.14
N ASN A 126 1.99 -13.07 -7.55
CA ASN A 126 0.54 -13.02 -7.41
C ASN A 126 0.11 -11.87 -6.48
N LEU A 127 0.83 -11.62 -5.38
CA LEU A 127 0.60 -10.49 -4.49
C LEU A 127 0.79 -9.17 -5.22
N THR A 128 1.88 -9.02 -5.99
CA THR A 128 2.12 -7.82 -6.80
C THR A 128 0.93 -7.52 -7.71
N ARG A 129 0.37 -8.57 -8.33
CA ARG A 129 -0.81 -8.45 -9.20
C ARG A 129 -2.05 -7.99 -8.44
N ILE A 130 -2.27 -8.52 -7.24
CA ILE A 130 -3.39 -8.14 -6.36
C ILE A 130 -3.25 -6.68 -5.92
N LEU A 131 -2.07 -6.27 -5.45
CA LEU A 131 -1.80 -4.91 -4.96
C LEU A 131 -2.15 -3.85 -5.99
N ILE A 132 -1.67 -4.00 -7.24
CA ILE A 132 -1.96 -3.00 -8.29
C ILE A 132 -3.45 -2.90 -8.63
N GLU A 133 -4.22 -3.98 -8.44
CA GLU A 133 -5.67 -3.99 -8.69
C GLU A 133 -6.45 -3.36 -7.54
N ILE A 134 -6.18 -3.76 -6.29
CA ILE A 134 -6.91 -3.26 -5.13
C ILE A 134 -6.61 -1.78 -4.86
N SER A 135 -5.38 -1.32 -5.14
CA SER A 135 -4.99 0.09 -5.04
C SER A 135 -5.47 0.92 -6.24
N GLY A 136 -6.22 0.34 -7.19
CA GLY A 136 -6.83 1.07 -8.30
C GLY A 136 -5.84 1.66 -9.31
N LEU A 137 -4.60 1.16 -9.36
CA LEU A 137 -3.56 1.63 -10.30
C LEU A 137 -3.79 1.12 -11.71
N VAL A 138 -4.40 -0.04 -11.82
CA VAL A 138 -4.78 -0.66 -13.09
C VAL A 138 -6.27 -0.93 -13.13
N LYS A 139 -6.79 -1.05 -14.35
CA LYS A 139 -8.14 -1.57 -14.61
C LYS A 139 -8.04 -2.80 -15.49
N LYS A 140 -8.87 -3.80 -15.20
CA LYS A 140 -9.00 -5.00 -16.02
C LYS A 140 -10.20 -4.85 -16.96
N ARG A 141 -9.98 -4.90 -18.28
CA ARG A 141 -11.04 -4.87 -19.31
C ARG A 141 -10.69 -5.83 -20.44
N TYR A 142 -11.65 -6.62 -20.90
CA TYR A 142 -11.46 -7.57 -22.01
C TYR A 142 -10.21 -8.46 -21.88
N ASN A 143 -9.94 -9.00 -20.68
CA ASN A 143 -8.73 -9.76 -20.37
C ASN A 143 -7.42 -9.03 -20.65
N LYS A 144 -7.41 -7.72 -20.45
CA LYS A 144 -6.22 -6.87 -20.50
C LYS A 144 -6.15 -5.97 -19.29
N LEU A 145 -4.93 -5.55 -18.96
CA LEU A 145 -4.68 -4.50 -17.99
C LEU A 145 -4.20 -3.24 -18.68
N SER A 146 -4.70 -2.11 -18.20
CA SER A 146 -4.14 -0.79 -18.52
C SER A 146 -4.08 0.05 -17.25
N LEU A 147 -3.14 1.00 -17.21
CA LEU A 147 -3.06 1.97 -16.11
C LEU A 147 -4.34 2.82 -16.05
N THR A 148 -4.77 3.13 -14.83
CA THR A 148 -5.77 4.17 -14.58
C THR A 148 -5.11 5.55 -14.66
N LYS A 149 -5.92 6.63 -14.59
CA LYS A 149 -5.39 7.99 -14.51
C LYS A 149 -4.49 8.16 -13.28
N THR A 150 -4.91 7.60 -12.15
CA THR A 150 -4.13 7.58 -10.90
C THR A 150 -2.82 6.83 -11.09
N GLY A 151 -2.87 5.60 -11.64
CA GLY A 151 -1.67 4.80 -11.91
C GLY A 151 -0.64 5.55 -12.74
N LYS A 152 -1.05 6.19 -13.84
CA LYS A 152 -0.15 7.02 -14.67
C LYS A 152 0.44 8.21 -13.92
N SER A 153 -0.33 8.83 -13.03
CA SER A 153 0.10 10.02 -12.30
C SER A 153 1.15 9.75 -11.22
N ILE A 154 1.22 8.52 -10.69
CA ILE A 154 2.06 8.22 -9.53
C ILE A 154 3.15 7.17 -9.80
N ILE A 155 3.19 6.55 -10.98
CA ILE A 155 4.16 5.49 -11.33
C ILE A 155 5.65 5.87 -11.13
N ASN A 156 5.96 7.17 -11.17
CA ASN A 156 7.31 7.69 -10.98
C ASN A 156 7.53 8.34 -9.59
N ASP A 157 6.55 8.26 -8.69
CA ASP A 157 6.58 8.82 -7.35
C ASP A 157 6.65 7.66 -6.33
N ASP A 158 7.86 7.37 -5.85
CA ASP A 158 8.12 6.21 -4.99
C ASP A 158 7.41 6.30 -3.63
N LEU A 159 7.29 7.50 -3.06
CA LEU A 159 6.57 7.69 -1.80
C LEU A 159 5.07 7.44 -2.01
N LYS A 160 4.48 8.01 -3.06
CA LYS A 160 3.05 7.80 -3.34
C LYS A 160 2.73 6.35 -3.64
N LEU A 161 3.58 5.63 -4.36
CA LEU A 161 3.40 4.19 -4.60
C LEU A 161 3.50 3.36 -3.32
N LEU A 162 4.36 3.76 -2.37
CA LEU A 162 4.54 3.06 -1.11
C LEU A 162 3.35 3.24 -0.14
N LEU A 163 2.62 4.36 -0.26
CA LEU A 163 1.48 4.72 0.59
C LEU A 163 0.12 4.17 0.13
N LEU A 164 0.10 3.34 -0.92
CA LEU A 164 -1.12 2.82 -1.56
C LEU A 164 -1.83 1.68 -0.81
#